data_AF-A0A2E6ZJE2-F1
#
_entry.id   AF-A0A2E6ZJE2-F1
#
_cell.length_a   1.000
_cell.length_b   1.000
_cell.length_c   1.000
_cell.angle_alpha   90.00
_cell.angle_beta   90.00
_cell.angle_gamma   90.00
#
_symmetry.space_group_name_H-M   'P 1'
#
loop_
_entity.id
_entity.type
_entity.pdbx_description
1 polymer ?
#
loop_
_entity_poly.entity_id
_entity_poly.type
_entity_poly.pdbx_seq_one_letter_code
_entity_poly.pdbx_strand_id
1 'polypeptide(L)' 'MRTLFLYFILITGFTMTQTQAQANSKVILETSAGQVTIDLLPKLAPNHVSRISELVKS' A
#
# COMPACT_ATOMS: atom_id res chain seq x y z
N MET A 1 34.20 -21.27 11.80
CA MET A 1 32.75 -21.56 11.64
C MET A 1 31.85 -20.57 12.37
N ARG A 2 32.14 -20.17 13.61
CA ARG A 2 31.30 -19.22 14.38
C ARG A 2 31.26 -17.79 13.81
N THR A 3 32.37 -17.28 13.28
CA THR A 3 32.45 -15.93 12.68
C THR A 3 31.78 -15.85 11.31
N LEU A 4 31.81 -16.94 10.53
CA LEU A 4 31.11 -17.05 9.25
C LEU A 4 29.59 -17.05 9.46
N PHE A 5 29.12 -17.74 10.50
CA PHE A 5 27.71 -17.77 10.89
C PHE A 5 27.19 -16.39 11.34
N LEU A 6 28.01 -15.63 12.06
CA LEU A 6 27.68 -14.25 12.46
C LEU A 6 27.57 -13.30 11.26
N TYR A 7 28.42 -13.46 10.24
CA TYR A 7 28.33 -12.68 9.01
C TYR A 7 27.05 -13.00 8.21
N PHE A 8 26.60 -14.25 8.24
CA PHE A 8 25.40 -14.68 7.54
C PHE A 8 24.12 -14.02 8.09
N ILE A 9 24.00 -13.90 9.42
CA ILE A 9 22.86 -13.25 10.09
C ILE A 9 22.80 -11.75 9.75
N LEU A 10 23.95 -11.09 9.62
CA LEU A 10 24.05 -9.66 9.33
C LEU A 10 23.63 -9.33 7.89
N ILE A 11 23.84 -10.25 6.95
CA ILE A 11 23.43 -10.11 5.54
C ILE A 11 21.93 -10.38 5.36
N THR A 12 21.37 -11.36 6.07
CA THR A 12 19.94 -11.71 5.95
C THR A 12 19.01 -10.72 6.66
N GLY A 13 19.49 -10.04 7.71
CA GLY A 13 18.67 -9.11 8.50
C GLY A 13 18.35 -7.77 7.83
N PHE A 14 18.99 -7.44 6.70
CA PHE A 14 18.87 -6.12 6.07
C PHE A 14 17.80 -5.99 4.97
N THR A 15 17.06 -7.05 4.68
CA THR A 15 16.05 -7.03 3.60
C THR A 15 14.63 -6.91 4.14
N MET A 16 14.38 -5.93 5.02
CA MET A 16 13.01 -5.49 5.28
C MET A 16 12.57 -4.56 4.15
N THR A 17 12.17 -5.13 3.02
CA THR A 17 11.50 -4.36 1.96
C THR A 17 10.14 -3.91 2.48
N GLN A 18 10.05 -2.66 2.90
CA GLN A 18 8.78 -2.03 3.25
C GLN A 18 8.00 -1.80 1.96
N THR A 19 7.16 -2.78 1.58
CA THR A 19 6.15 -2.59 0.54
C THR A 19 5.18 -1.53 1.05
N GLN A 20 5.40 -0.27 0.66
CA GLN A 20 4.39 0.75 0.81
C GLN A 20 3.22 0.32 -0.07
N ALA A 21 2.10 -0.07 0.55
CA ALA A 21 0.89 -0.40 -0.17
C ALA A 21 0.51 0.84 -1.00
N GLN A 22 0.71 0.78 -2.32
CA GLN A 22 0.22 1.81 -3.22
C GLN A 22 -1.29 1.92 -2.98
N ALA A 23 -1.73 3.02 -2.38
CA ALA A 23 -3.16 3.30 -2.26
C ALA A 23 -3.74 3.31 -3.67
N ASN A 24 -4.75 2.48 -3.91
CA ASN A 24 -5.36 2.34 -5.22
C ASN A 24 -5.93 3.71 -5.61
N SER A 25 -5.36 4.34 -6.64
CA SER A 25 -5.65 5.73 -6.98
C SER A 25 -6.94 5.90 -7.78
N LYS A 26 -7.71 4.83 -7.96
CA LYS A 26 -8.99 4.87 -8.66
C LYS A 26 -10.02 4.01 -7.92
N VAL A 27 -11.24 4.55 -7.80
CA VAL A 27 -12.41 3.87 -7.24
C VAL A 27 -13.50 3.86 -8.30
N ILE A 28 -14.14 2.71 -8.48
CA ILE A 28 -15.27 2.53 -9.39
C ILE A 28 -16.50 2.24 -8.54
N LEU A 29 -17.55 3.06 -8.73
CA LEU A 29 -18.82 2.96 -8.03
C LEU A 29 -19.89 2.57 -9.03
N GLU A 30 -20.46 1.38 -8.85
CA GLU A 30 -21.64 0.97 -9.59
C GLU A 30 -22.88 1.53 -8.87
N THR A 31 -23.58 2.44 -9.52
CA THR A 31 -24.81 3.03 -8.97
C THR A 31 -26.00 2.68 -9.86
N SER A 32 -27.22 2.86 -9.37
CA SER A 32 -28.44 2.65 -10.17
C SER A 32 -28.55 3.58 -11.38
N ALA A 33 -27.82 4.71 -11.37
CA ALA A 33 -27.72 5.65 -12.48
C ALA A 33 -26.56 5.35 -13.43
N GLY A 34 -25.77 4.30 -13.18
CA GLY A 34 -24.61 3.90 -13.96
C GLY A 34 -23.30 3.93 -13.17
N GLN A 35 -22.20 3.67 -13.88
CA GLN A 35 -20.86 3.59 -13.32
C GLN A 35 -20.23 4.98 -13.15
N VAL A 36 -19.69 5.26 -11.96
CA VAL A 36 -18.90 6.45 -11.67
C VAL A 36 -17.46 6.05 -11.37
N THR A 37 -16.51 6.61 -12.10
CA THR A 37 -15.08 6.42 -11.86
C THR A 37 -14.50 7.66 -11.19
N ILE A 38 -13.82 7.47 -10.07
CA ILE A 38 -13.21 8.54 -9.27
C ILE A 38 -11.70 8.32 -9.19
N ASP A 39 -10.93 9.31 -9.64
CA ASP A 39 -9.48 9.35 -9.48
C ASP A 39 -9.11 10.03 -8.15
N LEU A 40 -8.36 9.31 -7.33
CA LEU A 40 -7.89 9.75 -6.03
C LEU A 40 -6.47 10.31 -6.13
N LEU A 41 -6.22 11.43 -5.43
CA LEU A 41 -4.95 12.15 -5.45
C LEU A 41 -4.20 11.99 -4.11
N PRO A 42 -3.50 10.86 -3.88
CA PRO A 42 -2.82 10.58 -2.62
C PRO A 42 -1.70 11.58 -2.30
N LYS A 43 -1.13 12.23 -3.32
CA LYS A 43 -0.10 13.28 -3.15
C LYS A 43 -0.63 14.55 -2.48
N LEU A 44 -1.90 14.87 -2.72
CA LEU A 44 -2.54 16.08 -2.18
C LEU A 44 -3.26 15.80 -0.86
N ALA A 45 -3.86 14.62 -0.74
CA ALA A 45 -4.81 14.28 0.33
C ALA A 45 -4.60 12.84 0.86
N PRO A 46 -3.42 12.52 1.44
CA PRO A 46 -3.08 11.15 1.81
C PRO A 46 -4.04 10.52 2.83
N ASN A 47 -4.46 11.30 3.84
CA ASN A 47 -5.37 10.82 4.90
C ASN A 47 -6.77 10.47 4.36
N HIS A 48 -7.31 11.29 3.46
CA HIS A 48 -8.63 11.06 2.86
C HIS A 48 -8.61 9.83 1.95
N VAL A 49 -7.56 9.68 1.14
CA VAL A 49 -7.39 8.51 0.26
C VAL A 49 -7.26 7.21 1.06
N SER A 50 -6.53 7.23 2.19
CA SER A 50 -6.44 6.05 3.08
C SER A 50 -7.82 5.65 3.61
N ARG A 51 -8.58 6.60 4.15
CA ARG A 51 -9.90 6.33 4.71
C ARG A 51 -10.89 5.82 3.67
N ILE A 52 -10.91 6.42 2.48
CA ILE A 52 -11.76 5.95 1.38
C ILE A 52 -11.36 4.52 0.99
N SER A 53 -10.06 4.25 0.86
CA SER A 53 -9.55 2.92 0.50
C SER A 53 -9.89 1.85 1.55
N GLU A 54 -9.90 2.20 2.84
CA GLU A 54 -10.34 1.31 3.91
C GLU A 54 -11.83 1.00 3.81
N LEU A 55 -12.65 2.02 3.57
CA LEU A 55 -14.11 1.87 3.44
C LEU A 55 -14.50 1.03 2.22
N VAL A 56 -13.76 1.13 1.11
CA VAL A 56 -13.99 0.32 -0.10
C VAL A 56 -13.70 -1.17 0.13
N LYS A 57 -12.76 -1.48 1.04
CA LYS A 57 -12.41 -2.88 1.37
C LYS A 57 -13.38 -3.54 2.35
N SER A 58 -14.18 -2.75 3.07
CA SER A 58 -15.09 -3.22 4.12
C SER A 58 -16.44 -3.61 3.52
#